data_AF-A0A7M3WAM5-F1
#
_entry.id   AF-A0A7M3WAM5-F1
#
_cell.length_a   1.000
_cell.length_b   1.000
_cell.length_c   1.000
_cell.angle_alpha   90.00
_cell.angle_beta   90.00
_cell.angle_gamma   90.00
#
_symmetry.space_group_name_H-M   'P 1'
#
loop_
_entity.id
_entity.type
_entity.pdbx_description
1 polymer ?
#
loop_
_entity_poly.entity_id
_entity_poly.type
_entity_poly.pdbx_seq_one_letter_code
_entity_poly.pdbx_strand_id
1 'polypeptide(L)'
;MSRPPTDLMPSLDILVKIQDEFRSHFGWQESDDISSAKNLLSTVEQSGVEQWRRPNRAAAVANIQRRLVLREQNVAILGAAIDIEELTSALESPTLLVAADGAAGVISLLSETTAERAWSRLAFIVSDADGGEGTIEAVNRGKTVFLHAHGDNENDWRDLLEIAKNAPTPPPLILTHQTTGEIAGMYNPGGFTDGDRAACIAMSLGIPVERITMLGTNTKEVGRWSGTTEKERKLVKLQWMATILQALGIHY
;
A
#
# COMPACT_ATOMS: atom_id res chain seq x y z
N MET A 1 -22.41 -6.94 17.40
CA MET A 1 -22.24 -5.51 17.08
C MET A 1 -21.83 -5.43 15.62
N SER A 2 -22.53 -4.64 14.80
CA SER A 2 -22.14 -4.43 13.40
C SER A 2 -20.79 -3.72 13.35
N ARG A 3 -19.87 -4.21 12.51
CA ARG A 3 -18.50 -3.69 12.38
C ARG A 3 -18.51 -2.20 12.00
N PRO A 4 -17.57 -1.38 12.51
CA PRO A 4 -17.40 -0.03 11.99
C PRO A 4 -17.07 -0.12 10.49
N PRO A 5 -17.76 0.63 9.62
CA PRO A 5 -17.55 0.52 8.18
C PRO A 5 -16.13 0.87 7.73
N THR A 6 -15.36 1.60 8.55
CA THR A 6 -13.98 2.05 8.25
C THR A 6 -12.90 1.14 8.82
N ASP A 7 -13.25 -0.02 9.36
CA ASP A 7 -12.29 -0.96 9.92
C ASP A 7 -11.71 -1.86 8.82
N LEU A 8 -10.37 -1.84 8.66
CA LEU A 8 -9.66 -2.55 7.59
C LEU A 8 -9.18 -3.93 8.06
N MET A 9 -10.13 -4.71 8.55
CA MET A 9 -9.89 -6.11 8.95
C MET A 9 -9.64 -6.98 7.73
N PRO A 10 -8.79 -8.01 7.85
CA PRO A 10 -8.48 -8.89 6.74
C PRO A 10 -9.76 -9.59 6.23
N SER A 11 -9.87 -9.74 4.91
CA SER A 11 -11.00 -10.44 4.29
C SER A 11 -10.99 -11.95 4.57
N LEU A 12 -9.82 -12.51 4.87
CA LEU A 12 -9.61 -13.91 5.24
C LEU A 12 -8.54 -14.01 6.34
N ASP A 13 -8.76 -14.85 7.34
CA ASP A 13 -7.80 -15.06 8.45
C ASP A 13 -6.39 -15.47 7.99
N ILE A 14 -6.30 -16.19 6.87
CA ILE A 14 -5.02 -16.67 6.30
C ILE A 14 -4.08 -15.52 5.94
N LEU A 15 -4.62 -14.34 5.60
CA LEU A 15 -3.83 -13.19 5.14
C LEU A 15 -2.98 -12.57 6.25
N VAL A 16 -3.35 -12.79 7.51
CA VAL A 16 -2.56 -12.40 8.69
C VAL A 16 -1.71 -13.58 9.17
N LYS A 17 -2.25 -14.80 9.22
CA LYS A 17 -1.51 -16.00 9.67
C LYS A 17 -0.24 -16.26 8.84
N ILE A 18 -0.30 -16.02 7.53
CA ILE A 18 0.85 -16.21 6.64
C ILE A 18 2.03 -15.29 6.97
N GLN A 19 1.81 -14.17 7.67
CA GLN A 19 2.88 -13.25 8.09
C GLN A 19 3.83 -13.93 9.10
N ASP A 20 3.32 -14.81 9.97
CA ASP A 20 4.16 -15.59 10.90
C ASP A 20 5.02 -16.63 10.17
N GLU A 21 4.46 -17.29 9.15
CA GLU A 21 5.20 -18.23 8.31
C GLU A 21 6.32 -17.51 7.56
N PHE A 22 6.04 -16.31 7.06
CA PHE A 22 7.00 -15.47 6.37
C PHE A 22 8.13 -15.01 7.30
N ARG A 23 7.80 -14.47 8.48
CA ARG A 23 8.81 -14.13 9.51
C ARG A 23 9.68 -15.34 9.86
N SER A 24 9.06 -16.49 10.08
CA SER A 24 9.76 -17.73 10.41
C SER A 24 10.71 -18.16 9.29
N HIS A 25 10.28 -18.05 8.03
CA HIS A 25 11.10 -18.41 6.86
C HIS A 25 12.39 -17.58 6.78
N PHE A 26 12.33 -16.29 7.08
CA PHE A 26 13.48 -15.40 7.01
C PHE A 26 14.19 -15.15 8.35
N GLY A 27 13.73 -15.80 9.43
CA GLY A 27 14.30 -15.63 10.77
C GLY A 27 14.03 -14.26 11.40
N TRP A 28 13.00 -13.53 10.96
CA TRP A 28 12.62 -12.24 11.53
C TRP A 28 11.80 -12.40 12.80
N GLN A 29 11.92 -11.43 13.70
CA GLN A 29 11.21 -11.42 14.96
C GLN A 29 10.01 -10.47 14.90
N GLU A 30 8.87 -10.93 15.39
CA GLU A 30 7.68 -10.07 15.50
C GLU A 30 7.92 -8.87 16.43
N SER A 31 8.84 -8.99 17.40
CA SER A 31 9.21 -7.88 18.28
C SER A 31 9.70 -6.65 17.52
N ASP A 32 10.36 -6.85 16.38
CA ASP A 32 10.90 -5.78 15.56
C ASP A 32 9.75 -5.06 14.82
N ASP A 33 8.80 -5.83 14.27
CA ASP A 33 7.57 -5.30 13.67
C ASP A 33 6.74 -4.50 14.70
N ILE A 34 6.60 -5.03 15.92
CA ILE A 34 5.90 -4.36 17.03
C ILE A 34 6.58 -3.05 17.39
N SER A 35 7.91 -3.04 17.48
CA SER A 35 8.69 -1.85 17.80
C SER A 35 8.49 -0.77 16.74
N SER A 36 8.68 -1.11 15.46
CA SER A 36 8.50 -0.19 14.33
C SER A 36 7.07 0.36 14.27
N ALA A 37 6.05 -0.49 14.44
CA ALA A 37 4.65 -0.07 14.43
C ALA A 37 4.32 0.91 15.56
N LYS A 38 4.79 0.65 16.78
CA LYS A 38 4.59 1.56 17.93
C LYS A 38 5.33 2.89 17.73
N ASN A 39 6.55 2.85 17.20
CA ASN A 39 7.35 4.04 16.90
C ASN A 39 6.71 4.90 15.80
N LEU A 40 6.21 4.27 14.73
CA LEU A 40 5.48 4.95 13.67
C LEU A 40 4.22 5.62 14.22
N LEU A 41 3.39 4.88 14.97
CA LEU A 41 2.16 5.41 15.56
C LEU A 41 2.46 6.60 16.49
N SER A 42 3.44 6.46 17.38
CA SER A 42 3.85 7.51 18.30
C SER A 42 4.32 8.77 17.56
N THR A 43 5.15 8.61 16.52
CA THR A 43 5.64 9.72 15.70
C THR A 43 4.49 10.47 15.02
N VAL A 44 3.55 9.72 14.43
CA VAL A 44 2.40 10.29 13.73
C VAL A 44 1.44 11.01 14.68
N GLU A 45 1.22 10.49 15.88
CA GLU A 45 0.34 11.12 16.87
C GLU A 45 0.95 12.37 17.50
N GLN A 46 2.28 12.47 17.55
CA GLN A 46 3.02 13.62 18.08
C GLN A 46 3.37 14.66 17.01
N SER A 47 3.10 14.39 15.73
CA SER A 47 3.55 15.24 14.61
C SER A 47 2.91 16.64 14.59
N GLY A 48 1.73 16.79 15.20
CA GLY A 48 0.91 18.00 15.13
C GLY A 48 0.17 18.20 13.80
N VAL A 49 0.33 17.31 12.82
CA VAL A 49 -0.34 17.40 11.52
C VAL A 49 -1.81 17.02 11.65
N GLU A 50 -2.71 17.96 11.38
CA GLU A 50 -4.16 17.77 11.57
C GLU A 50 -4.70 16.53 10.83
N GLN A 51 -4.32 16.36 9.55
CA GLN A 51 -4.80 15.25 8.71
C GLN A 51 -4.41 13.87 9.27
N TRP A 52 -3.39 13.78 10.11
CA TRP A 52 -2.87 12.52 10.63
C TRP A 52 -3.50 12.11 11.96
N ARG A 53 -4.36 12.94 12.55
CA ARG A 53 -5.11 12.59 13.76
C ARG A 53 -6.08 11.44 13.48
N ARG A 54 -6.31 10.59 14.48
CA ARG A 54 -7.16 9.38 14.37
C ARG A 54 -8.52 9.61 13.68
N PRO A 55 -9.30 10.66 14.01
CA PRO A 55 -10.59 10.90 13.34
C PRO A 55 -10.43 11.21 11.84
N ASN A 56 -9.38 11.93 11.47
CA ASN A 56 -9.10 12.30 10.08
C ASN A 56 -8.55 11.10 9.28
N ARG A 57 -7.78 10.21 9.92
CA ARG A 57 -7.38 8.91 9.31
C ARG A 57 -8.61 8.04 9.02
N ALA A 58 -9.56 7.95 9.97
CA ALA A 58 -10.81 7.22 9.76
C ALA A 58 -11.67 7.84 8.65
N ALA A 59 -11.74 9.18 8.61
CA ALA A 59 -12.44 9.90 7.53
C ALA A 59 -11.78 9.67 6.16
N ALA A 60 -10.44 9.57 6.09
CA ALA A 60 -9.73 9.23 4.86
C ALA A 60 -10.13 7.85 4.34
N VAL A 61 -10.20 6.83 5.21
CA VAL A 61 -10.72 5.50 4.85
C VAL A 61 -12.15 5.59 4.31
N ALA A 62 -13.04 6.28 5.01
CA ALA A 62 -14.43 6.45 4.57
C ALA A 62 -14.54 7.15 3.19
N ASN A 63 -13.68 8.13 2.94
CA ASN A 63 -13.64 8.84 1.66
C ASN A 63 -13.16 7.93 0.53
N ILE A 64 -12.16 7.07 0.78
CA ILE A 64 -11.70 6.05 -0.17
C ILE A 64 -12.84 5.06 -0.47
N GLN A 65 -13.51 4.53 0.55
CA GLN A 65 -14.64 3.62 0.36
C GLN A 65 -15.77 4.25 -0.46
N ARG A 66 -16.11 5.52 -0.20
CA ARG A 66 -17.10 6.24 -1.01
C ARG A 66 -16.65 6.34 -2.47
N ARG A 67 -15.37 6.61 -2.73
CA ARG A 67 -14.82 6.79 -4.08
C ARG A 67 -14.70 5.47 -4.85
N LEU A 68 -14.25 4.40 -4.21
CA LEU A 68 -13.92 3.12 -4.87
C LEU A 68 -15.07 2.11 -4.81
N VAL A 69 -15.74 2.01 -3.67
CA VAL A 69 -16.72 0.96 -3.39
C VAL A 69 -18.13 1.41 -3.76
N LEU A 70 -18.60 2.51 -3.16
CA LEU A 70 -19.99 2.99 -3.37
C LEU A 70 -20.27 3.52 -4.78
N ARG A 71 -19.21 3.84 -5.53
CA ARG A 71 -19.28 4.25 -6.94
C ARG A 71 -18.91 3.13 -7.91
N GLU A 72 -18.74 1.92 -7.40
CA GLU A 72 -18.50 0.71 -8.20
C GLU A 72 -17.33 0.85 -9.20
N GLN A 73 -16.25 1.52 -8.79
CA GLN A 73 -15.10 1.77 -9.68
C GLN A 73 -14.26 0.50 -9.86
N ASN A 74 -13.75 0.29 -11.07
CA ASN A 74 -12.67 -0.66 -11.30
C ASN A 74 -11.36 -0.11 -10.74
N VAL A 75 -10.52 -1.00 -10.24
CA VAL A 75 -9.22 -0.66 -9.65
C VAL A 75 -8.11 -1.46 -10.30
N ALA A 76 -7.08 -0.77 -10.75
CA ALA A 76 -5.82 -1.38 -11.17
C ALA A 76 -4.76 -1.16 -10.09
N ILE A 77 -4.17 -2.26 -9.59
CA ILE A 77 -3.04 -2.24 -8.66
C ILE A 77 -1.75 -2.33 -9.47
N LEU A 78 -0.91 -1.32 -9.36
CA LEU A 78 0.38 -1.22 -10.05
C LEU A 78 1.45 -1.87 -9.18
N GLY A 79 1.97 -3.00 -9.64
CA GLY A 79 3.13 -3.69 -9.07
C GLY A 79 4.45 -3.15 -9.61
N ALA A 80 5.55 -3.58 -9.02
CA ALA A 80 6.88 -3.04 -9.30
C ALA A 80 7.40 -3.30 -10.73
N ALA A 81 6.80 -4.21 -11.50
CA ALA A 81 7.17 -4.50 -12.88
C ALA A 81 6.32 -3.73 -13.91
N ILE A 82 5.48 -2.78 -13.47
CA ILE A 82 4.58 -2.01 -14.34
C ILE A 82 5.36 -1.27 -15.43
N ASP A 83 4.87 -1.38 -16.66
CA ASP A 83 5.37 -0.62 -17.81
C ASP A 83 4.39 0.48 -18.29
N ILE A 84 4.85 1.25 -19.30
CA ILE A 84 4.10 2.39 -19.82
C ILE A 84 2.88 1.92 -20.59
N GLU A 85 3.00 0.82 -21.32
CA GLU A 85 1.95 0.23 -22.16
C GLU A 85 0.78 -0.27 -21.30
N GLU A 86 1.06 -1.04 -20.25
CA GLU A 86 0.09 -1.51 -19.25
C GLU A 86 -0.64 -0.32 -18.60
N LEU A 87 0.10 0.68 -18.11
CA LEU A 87 -0.50 1.86 -17.50
C LEU A 87 -1.34 2.65 -18.51
N THR A 88 -0.85 2.84 -19.73
CA THR A 88 -1.56 3.59 -20.76
C THR A 88 -2.88 2.89 -21.12
N SER A 89 -2.87 1.56 -21.25
CA SER A 89 -4.08 0.76 -21.48
C SER A 89 -5.08 0.89 -20.34
N ALA A 90 -4.62 0.82 -19.08
CA ALA A 90 -5.49 1.04 -17.92
C ALA A 90 -6.16 2.42 -17.94
N LEU A 91 -5.47 3.44 -18.46
CA LEU A 91 -5.95 4.81 -18.56
C LEU A 91 -6.97 5.04 -19.70
N GLU A 92 -7.22 4.07 -20.58
CA GLU A 92 -8.25 4.16 -21.63
C GLU A 92 -9.67 4.06 -21.06
N SER A 93 -9.81 3.44 -19.88
CA SER A 93 -11.06 3.28 -19.14
C SER A 93 -11.10 4.19 -17.90
N PRO A 94 -12.25 4.43 -17.24
CA PRO A 94 -12.31 5.22 -16.00
C PRO A 94 -11.74 4.51 -14.76
N THR A 95 -10.84 3.53 -14.93
CA THR A 95 -10.21 2.76 -13.85
C THR A 95 -9.40 3.65 -12.91
N LEU A 96 -9.54 3.43 -11.61
CA LEU A 96 -8.75 4.09 -10.58
C LEU A 96 -7.50 3.28 -10.25
N LEU A 97 -6.42 3.96 -9.91
CA LEU A 97 -5.11 3.33 -9.71
C LEU A 97 -4.79 3.23 -8.22
N VAL A 98 -4.12 2.15 -7.85
CA VAL A 98 -3.45 1.97 -6.55
C VAL A 98 -2.00 1.60 -6.85
N ALA A 99 -1.04 2.32 -6.31
CA ALA A 99 0.38 2.00 -6.54
C ALA A 99 0.97 1.27 -5.33
N ALA A 100 1.66 0.17 -5.59
CA ALA A 100 2.54 -0.48 -4.62
C ALA A 100 3.88 0.24 -4.64
N ASP A 101 4.07 1.10 -3.64
CA ASP A 101 5.30 1.79 -3.32
C ASP A 101 5.94 2.48 -4.55
N GLY A 102 7.15 2.09 -4.95
CA GLY A 102 7.89 2.69 -6.06
C GLY A 102 7.19 2.56 -7.42
N ALA A 103 6.19 1.69 -7.58
CA ALA A 103 5.43 1.53 -8.82
C ALA A 103 4.76 2.84 -9.29
N ALA A 104 4.52 3.80 -8.39
CA ALA A 104 4.04 5.13 -8.77
C ALA A 104 5.01 5.87 -9.73
N GLY A 105 6.30 5.51 -9.71
CA GLY A 105 7.33 6.12 -10.55
C GLY A 105 7.09 5.96 -12.04
N VAL A 106 6.35 4.94 -12.49
CA VAL A 106 6.02 4.75 -13.92
C VAL A 106 5.27 5.94 -14.51
N ILE A 107 4.52 6.69 -13.69
CA ILE A 107 3.76 7.87 -14.12
C ILE A 107 4.70 8.96 -14.66
N SER A 108 5.92 9.07 -14.12
CA SER A 108 6.94 10.03 -14.58
C SER A 108 7.41 9.80 -16.01
N LEU A 109 7.18 8.60 -16.57
CA LEU A 109 7.59 8.26 -17.92
C LEU A 109 6.54 8.65 -18.97
N LEU A 110 5.35 9.08 -18.55
CA LEU A 110 4.27 9.50 -19.42
C LEU A 110 4.45 10.95 -19.91
N SER A 111 3.80 11.29 -21.02
CA SER A 111 3.65 12.69 -21.41
C SER A 111 2.87 13.48 -20.36
N GLU A 112 3.14 14.78 -20.22
CA GLU A 112 2.57 15.64 -19.18
C GLU A 112 1.04 15.50 -19.03
N THR A 113 0.30 15.54 -20.14
CA THR A 113 -1.17 15.38 -20.12
C THR A 113 -1.62 14.01 -19.62
N THR A 114 -0.90 12.94 -20.00
CA THR A 114 -1.24 11.57 -19.58
C THR A 114 -0.79 11.32 -18.14
N ALA A 115 0.33 11.89 -17.71
CA ALA A 115 0.81 11.86 -16.33
C ALA A 115 -0.19 12.54 -15.38
N GLU A 116 -0.70 13.73 -15.71
CA GLU A 116 -1.70 14.41 -14.89
C GLU A 116 -3.02 13.61 -14.80
N ARG A 117 -3.42 12.94 -15.89
CA ARG A 117 -4.56 12.00 -15.86
C ARG A 117 -4.29 10.83 -14.92
N ALA A 118 -3.10 10.23 -14.98
CA ALA A 118 -2.72 9.12 -14.12
C ALA A 118 -2.69 9.54 -12.64
N TRP A 119 -2.05 10.67 -12.32
CA TRP A 119 -2.03 11.22 -10.96
C TRP A 119 -3.45 11.52 -10.45
N SER A 120 -4.34 12.07 -11.28
CA SER A 120 -5.74 12.31 -10.90
C SER A 120 -6.49 11.00 -10.56
N ARG A 121 -6.17 9.91 -11.27
CA ARG A 121 -6.78 8.58 -11.06
C ARG A 121 -6.11 7.75 -9.98
N LEU A 122 -4.91 8.11 -9.53
CA LEU A 122 -4.26 7.50 -8.37
C LEU A 122 -5.08 7.77 -7.10
N ALA A 123 -5.68 6.72 -6.56
CA ALA A 123 -6.54 6.77 -5.39
C ALA A 123 -5.72 6.83 -4.11
N PHE A 124 -4.73 5.95 -3.97
CA PHE A 124 -3.79 5.90 -2.87
C PHE A 124 -2.54 5.11 -3.27
N ILE A 125 -1.50 5.23 -2.45
CA ILE A 125 -0.31 4.37 -2.51
C ILE A 125 -0.24 3.49 -1.25
N VAL A 126 0.36 2.32 -1.37
CA VAL A 126 0.69 1.42 -0.25
C VAL A 126 2.21 1.30 -0.22
N SER A 127 2.85 1.64 0.89
CA SER A 127 4.30 1.80 0.91
C SER A 127 4.88 1.49 2.28
N ASP A 128 6.01 0.80 2.28
CA ASP A 128 6.96 0.68 3.40
C ASP A 128 7.99 1.81 3.44
N ALA A 129 7.82 2.81 2.57
CA ALA A 129 8.62 4.02 2.39
C ALA A 129 9.95 3.87 1.63
N ASP A 130 10.24 2.74 0.99
CA ASP A 130 11.51 2.52 0.26
C ASP A 130 11.45 2.80 -1.27
N GLY A 131 10.29 3.20 -1.81
CA GLY A 131 10.03 3.33 -3.26
C GLY A 131 10.61 4.53 -3.99
N GLY A 132 11.45 5.32 -3.33
CA GLY A 132 12.20 6.42 -3.95
C GLY A 132 11.32 7.53 -4.55
N GLU A 133 11.73 8.06 -5.70
CA GLU A 133 11.14 9.27 -6.31
C GLU A 133 9.65 9.13 -6.62
N GLY A 134 9.17 7.95 -7.00
CA GLY A 134 7.75 7.70 -7.26
C GLY A 134 6.88 7.89 -6.02
N THR A 135 7.33 7.33 -4.89
CA THR A 135 6.67 7.47 -3.58
C THR A 135 6.72 8.92 -3.10
N ILE A 136 7.88 9.58 -3.24
CA ILE A 136 8.06 11.00 -2.86
C ILE A 136 7.14 11.92 -3.67
N GLU A 137 7.03 11.72 -4.98
CA GLU A 137 6.16 12.54 -5.85
C GLU A 137 4.68 12.35 -5.48
N ALA A 138 4.25 11.11 -5.20
CA ALA A 138 2.91 10.84 -4.73
C ALA A 138 2.60 11.58 -3.40
N VAL A 139 3.55 11.59 -2.47
CA VAL A 139 3.46 12.34 -1.20
C VAL A 139 3.38 13.85 -1.45
N ASN A 140 4.26 14.41 -2.28
CA ASN A 140 4.27 15.85 -2.60
C ASN A 140 2.98 16.31 -3.30
N ARG A 141 2.34 15.41 -4.05
CA ARG A 141 1.01 15.62 -4.67
C ARG A 141 -0.16 15.38 -3.71
N GLY A 142 0.09 15.14 -2.43
CA GLY A 142 -0.94 14.93 -1.40
C GLY A 142 -1.75 13.65 -1.58
N LYS A 143 -1.20 12.63 -2.26
CA LYS A 143 -1.88 11.34 -2.45
C LYS A 143 -1.95 10.61 -1.12
N THR A 144 -3.09 9.98 -0.85
CA THR A 144 -3.27 9.21 0.39
C THR A 144 -2.27 8.06 0.44
N VAL A 145 -1.63 7.88 1.60
CA VAL A 145 -0.62 6.84 1.82
C VAL A 145 -1.12 5.86 2.86
N PHE A 146 -1.16 4.58 2.50
CA PHE A 146 -1.17 3.48 3.46
C PHE A 146 0.28 3.16 3.81
N LEU A 147 0.76 3.76 4.89
CA LEU A 147 2.13 3.62 5.34
C LEU A 147 2.24 2.39 6.24
N HIS A 148 3.14 1.48 5.87
CA HIS A 148 3.30 0.20 6.53
C HIS A 148 4.56 0.17 7.40
N ALA A 149 4.45 -0.29 8.65
CA ALA A 149 5.58 -0.48 9.54
C ALA A 149 5.95 -1.96 9.68
N HIS A 150 7.26 -2.24 9.60
CA HIS A 150 7.87 -3.53 9.89
C HIS A 150 9.31 -3.37 10.42
N GLY A 151 9.94 -4.49 10.80
CA GLY A 151 11.14 -4.49 11.63
C GLY A 151 12.38 -3.76 11.10
N ASP A 152 12.51 -3.56 9.79
CA ASP A 152 13.70 -2.99 9.13
C ASP A 152 13.48 -1.65 8.40
N ASN A 153 12.27 -1.06 8.42
CA ASN A 153 11.97 0.16 7.65
C ASN A 153 11.83 1.45 8.48
N GLU A 154 12.32 1.48 9.73
CA GLU A 154 12.13 2.65 10.60
C GLU A 154 12.76 3.93 10.06
N ASN A 155 13.95 3.84 9.45
CA ASN A 155 14.58 5.02 8.86
C ASN A 155 13.78 5.51 7.64
N ASP A 156 13.33 4.60 6.79
CA ASP A 156 12.60 4.94 5.56
C ASP A 156 11.28 5.65 5.86
N TRP A 157 10.48 5.12 6.79
CA TRP A 157 9.22 5.78 7.14
C TRP A 157 9.44 7.10 7.89
N ARG A 158 10.53 7.25 8.66
CA ARG A 158 10.86 8.54 9.30
C ARG A 158 11.17 9.61 8.26
N ASP A 159 12.01 9.29 7.28
CA ASP A 159 12.39 10.22 6.22
C ASP A 159 11.16 10.59 5.38
N LEU A 160 10.31 9.62 5.04
CA LEU A 160 9.08 9.89 4.30
C LEU A 160 8.10 10.76 5.09
N LEU A 161 7.98 10.57 6.41
CA LEU A 161 7.13 11.42 7.26
C LEU A 161 7.65 12.86 7.32
N GLU A 162 8.96 13.06 7.38
CA GLU A 162 9.54 14.42 7.34
C GLU A 162 9.28 15.10 6.00
N ILE A 163 9.39 14.38 4.88
CA ILE A 163 8.99 14.89 3.55
C ILE A 163 7.49 15.22 3.55
N ALA A 164 6.64 14.28 3.98
CA ALA A 164 5.19 14.43 3.96
C ALA A 164 4.68 15.57 4.83
N LYS A 165 5.32 15.80 5.99
CA LYS A 165 5.00 16.90 6.89
C LYS A 165 5.31 18.27 6.27
N ASN A 166 6.36 18.35 5.47
CA ASN A 166 6.83 19.57 4.82
C ASN A 166 6.26 19.77 3.40
N ALA A 167 5.48 18.81 2.89
CA ALA A 167 4.81 18.92 1.60
C ALA A 167 3.79 20.09 1.59
N PRO A 168 3.53 20.73 0.43
CA PRO A 168 2.57 21.83 0.33
C PRO A 168 1.17 21.48 0.83
N THR A 169 0.80 20.20 0.72
CA THR A 169 -0.41 19.64 1.31
C THR A 169 -0.04 18.28 1.90
N PRO A 170 0.19 18.19 3.22
CA PRO A 170 0.50 16.91 3.85
C PRO A 170 -0.56 15.88 3.48
N PRO A 171 -0.18 14.69 3.00
CA PRO A 171 -1.13 13.70 2.54
C PRO A 171 -1.94 13.12 3.72
N PRO A 172 -3.16 12.64 3.47
CA PRO A 172 -3.83 11.74 4.41
C PRO A 172 -2.98 10.48 4.60
N LEU A 173 -2.82 10.05 5.86
CA LEU A 173 -2.08 8.84 6.21
C LEU A 173 -3.02 7.81 6.85
N ILE A 174 -2.89 6.56 6.42
CA ILE A 174 -3.46 5.39 7.09
C ILE A 174 -2.29 4.51 7.51
N LEU A 175 -2.25 4.10 8.77
CA LEU A 175 -1.14 3.32 9.30
C LEU A 175 -1.49 1.84 9.27
N THR A 176 -0.58 1.03 8.73
CA THR A 176 -0.72 -0.43 8.72
C THR A 176 0.47 -1.12 9.37
N HIS A 177 0.27 -2.32 9.88
CA HIS A 177 1.30 -3.15 10.51
C HIS A 177 1.10 -4.62 10.12
N GLN A 178 2.02 -5.49 10.53
CA GLN A 178 1.98 -6.93 10.22
C GLN A 178 2.18 -7.81 11.46
N THR A 179 1.74 -7.32 12.62
CA THR A 179 1.80 -8.03 13.90
C THR A 179 0.54 -8.84 14.15
N THR A 180 0.64 -9.90 14.96
CA THR A 180 -0.47 -10.77 15.38
C THR A 180 -1.45 -10.06 16.32
N GLY A 181 -0.95 -9.14 17.15
CA GLY A 181 -1.76 -8.34 18.06
C GLY A 181 -2.36 -7.10 17.39
N GLU A 182 -3.53 -6.67 17.86
CA GLU A 182 -4.15 -5.40 17.48
C GLU A 182 -3.37 -4.20 18.02
N ILE A 183 -3.24 -3.15 17.21
CA ILE A 183 -2.64 -1.87 17.62
C ILE A 183 -3.66 -0.76 17.38
N ALA A 184 -4.21 -0.22 18.47
CA ALA A 184 -5.24 0.80 18.39
C ALA A 184 -4.77 2.04 17.59
N GLY A 185 -5.42 2.30 16.45
CA GLY A 185 -5.08 3.40 15.54
C GLY A 185 -4.29 2.99 14.31
N MET A 186 -3.99 1.70 14.15
CA MET A 186 -3.41 1.07 12.97
C MET A 186 -4.27 -0.12 12.53
N TYR A 187 -4.01 -0.65 11.32
CA TYR A 187 -4.71 -1.81 10.78
C TYR A 187 -3.74 -2.90 10.30
N ASN A 188 -4.17 -4.16 10.37
CA ASN A 188 -3.49 -5.26 9.69
C ASN A 188 -4.46 -5.90 8.68
N PRO A 189 -4.49 -5.41 7.43
CA PRO A 189 -5.35 -5.98 6.38
C PRO A 189 -4.83 -7.33 5.87
N GLY A 190 -3.64 -7.76 6.31
CA GLY A 190 -2.87 -8.86 5.73
C GLY A 190 -1.90 -8.39 4.65
N GLY A 191 -1.29 -9.34 3.95
CA GLY A 191 -0.22 -9.06 3.00
C GLY A 191 1.16 -9.02 3.65
N PHE A 192 2.20 -9.15 2.83
CA PHE A 192 3.59 -9.05 3.20
C PHE A 192 4.32 -8.00 2.35
N THR A 193 4.19 -8.06 1.02
CA THR A 193 4.78 -7.07 0.09
C THR A 193 3.79 -5.94 -0.20
N ASP A 194 4.23 -4.79 -0.69
CA ASP A 194 3.31 -3.67 -0.98
C ASP A 194 2.23 -4.03 -2.00
N GLY A 195 2.56 -4.89 -2.98
CA GLY A 195 1.64 -5.35 -4.02
C GLY A 195 0.50 -6.22 -3.46
N ASP A 196 0.82 -7.28 -2.72
CA ASP A 196 -0.22 -8.11 -2.09
C ASP A 196 -0.96 -7.35 -0.96
N ARG A 197 -0.28 -6.45 -0.25
CA ARG A 197 -0.89 -5.61 0.78
C ARG A 197 -1.89 -4.63 0.18
N ALA A 198 -1.60 -4.09 -1.00
CA ALA A 198 -2.56 -3.29 -1.77
C ALA A 198 -3.82 -4.09 -2.13
N ALA A 199 -3.66 -5.36 -2.52
CA ALA A 199 -4.79 -6.25 -2.79
C ALA A 199 -5.61 -6.56 -1.52
N CYS A 200 -4.93 -6.85 -0.41
CA CYS A 200 -5.54 -7.04 0.90
C CYS A 200 -6.32 -5.80 1.37
N ILE A 201 -5.75 -4.60 1.21
CA ILE A 201 -6.41 -3.32 1.52
C ILE A 201 -7.64 -3.13 0.63
N ALA A 202 -7.53 -3.35 -0.68
CA ALA A 202 -8.63 -3.22 -1.62
C ALA A 202 -9.83 -4.11 -1.23
N MET A 203 -9.56 -5.38 -0.89
CA MET A 203 -10.58 -6.32 -0.42
C MET A 203 -11.15 -5.91 0.95
N SER A 204 -10.30 -5.45 1.88
CA SER A 204 -10.73 -4.97 3.21
C SER A 204 -11.59 -3.72 3.13
N LEU A 205 -11.36 -2.86 2.13
CA LEU A 205 -12.22 -1.70 1.84
C LEU A 205 -13.61 -2.12 1.36
N GLY A 206 -13.78 -3.34 0.84
CA GLY A 206 -15.02 -3.88 0.28
C GLY A 206 -15.06 -3.86 -1.26
N ILE A 207 -13.93 -3.74 -1.94
CA ILE A 207 -13.86 -3.86 -3.40
C ILE A 207 -13.96 -5.36 -3.73
N PRO A 208 -14.90 -5.78 -4.60
CA PRO A 208 -15.04 -7.17 -4.98
C PRO A 208 -13.93 -7.56 -5.96
N VAL A 209 -13.54 -8.83 -5.91
CA VAL A 209 -12.35 -9.36 -6.61
C VAL A 209 -12.41 -9.13 -8.12
N GLU A 210 -13.59 -9.23 -8.74
CA GLU A 210 -13.81 -9.03 -10.17
C GLU A 210 -13.56 -7.60 -10.65
N ARG A 211 -13.44 -6.63 -9.73
CA ARG A 211 -13.10 -5.23 -10.03
C ARG A 211 -11.64 -4.89 -9.77
N ILE A 212 -10.82 -5.86 -9.37
CA ILE A 212 -9.39 -5.67 -9.09
C ILE A 212 -8.59 -6.31 -10.23
N THR A 213 -7.77 -5.50 -10.88
CA THR A 213 -6.77 -5.95 -11.86
C THR A 213 -5.37 -5.71 -11.31
N MET A 214 -4.51 -6.71 -11.36
CA MET A 214 -3.08 -6.55 -11.07
C MET A 214 -2.35 -6.23 -12.37
N LEU A 215 -1.51 -5.19 -12.37
CA LEU A 215 -0.64 -4.82 -13.49
C LEU A 215 0.80 -4.79 -12.99
N GLY A 216 1.77 -5.16 -13.83
CA GLY A 216 3.17 -5.15 -13.41
C GLY A 216 3.48 -6.05 -12.20
N THR A 217 2.69 -7.09 -11.97
CA THR A 217 2.90 -8.06 -10.89
C THR A 217 3.62 -9.27 -11.46
N ASN A 218 4.82 -9.57 -10.95
CA ASN A 218 5.68 -10.63 -11.49
C ASN A 218 6.29 -11.45 -10.35
N THR A 219 6.42 -12.77 -10.55
CA THR A 219 6.99 -13.70 -9.57
C THR A 219 8.33 -14.31 -10.01
N LYS A 220 8.74 -14.04 -11.24
CA LYS A 220 9.94 -14.61 -11.89
C LYS A 220 11.07 -13.59 -11.97
N GLU A 221 10.74 -12.31 -12.01
CA GLU A 221 11.71 -11.23 -12.15
C GLU A 221 11.42 -10.09 -11.19
N VAL A 222 12.48 -9.40 -10.78
CA VAL A 222 12.38 -8.20 -9.93
C VAL A 222 12.04 -7.03 -10.84
N GLY A 223 10.87 -6.41 -10.59
CA GLY A 223 10.40 -5.27 -11.37
C GLY A 223 11.27 -4.02 -11.18
N ARG A 224 11.35 -3.18 -12.21
CA ARG A 224 12.14 -1.95 -12.28
C ARG A 224 11.91 -1.02 -11.08
N TRP A 225 10.68 -0.99 -10.57
CA TRP A 225 10.23 -0.09 -9.51
C TRP A 225 10.30 -0.73 -8.12
N SER A 226 11.05 -1.81 -7.97
CA SER A 226 11.33 -2.37 -6.65
C SER A 226 12.32 -1.48 -5.90
N GLY A 227 12.09 -1.25 -4.61
CA GLY A 227 13.09 -0.66 -3.72
C GLY A 227 14.39 -1.47 -3.63
N THR A 228 15.33 -0.96 -2.83
CA THR A 228 16.67 -1.56 -2.70
C THR A 228 16.57 -2.96 -2.10
N THR A 229 16.91 -4.00 -2.88
CA THR A 229 16.73 -5.39 -2.43
C THR A 229 17.80 -6.34 -2.94
N GLU A 230 18.09 -7.37 -2.16
CA GLU A 230 18.79 -8.55 -2.62
C GLU A 230 17.87 -9.38 -3.53
N LYS A 231 18.35 -9.72 -4.73
CA LYS A 231 17.54 -10.35 -5.79
C LYS A 231 16.94 -11.68 -5.37
N GLU A 232 17.74 -12.57 -4.76
CA GLU A 232 17.28 -13.92 -4.36
C GLU A 232 16.19 -13.84 -3.29
N ARG A 233 16.42 -13.05 -2.24
CA ARG A 233 15.43 -12.78 -1.19
C ARG A 233 14.14 -12.21 -1.78
N LYS A 234 14.24 -11.25 -2.72
CA LYS A 234 13.07 -10.65 -3.38
C LYS A 234 12.26 -11.69 -4.15
N LEU A 235 12.90 -12.56 -4.92
CA LEU A 235 12.19 -13.60 -5.68
C LEU A 235 11.39 -14.54 -4.77
N VAL A 236 11.94 -14.91 -3.61
CA VAL A 236 11.18 -15.66 -2.61
C VAL A 236 9.98 -14.86 -2.11
N LYS A 237 10.16 -13.58 -1.73
CA LYS A 237 9.05 -12.71 -1.32
C LYS A 237 7.93 -12.66 -2.38
N LEU A 238 8.27 -12.65 -3.67
CA LEU A 238 7.28 -12.62 -4.75
C LEU A 238 6.49 -13.94 -4.89
N GLN A 239 7.07 -15.10 -4.53
CA GLN A 239 6.33 -16.37 -4.50
C GLN A 239 5.32 -16.42 -3.34
N TRP A 240 5.65 -15.80 -2.22
CA TRP A 240 4.69 -15.62 -1.14
C TRP A 240 3.57 -14.64 -1.51
N MET A 241 3.91 -13.52 -2.16
CA MET A 241 2.92 -12.60 -2.75
C MET A 241 1.92 -13.35 -3.63
N ALA A 242 2.39 -14.26 -4.50
CA ALA A 242 1.53 -15.12 -5.31
C ALA A 242 0.57 -15.99 -4.48
N THR A 243 1.05 -16.56 -3.38
CA THR A 243 0.23 -17.38 -2.48
C THR A 243 -0.91 -16.55 -1.87
N ILE A 244 -0.63 -15.30 -1.51
CA ILE A 244 -1.62 -14.37 -0.96
C ILE A 244 -2.64 -13.98 -2.03
N LEU A 245 -2.19 -13.62 -3.24
CA LEU A 245 -3.10 -13.27 -4.35
C LEU A 245 -3.99 -14.45 -4.75
N GLN A 246 -3.47 -15.68 -4.75
CA GLN A 246 -4.24 -16.90 -4.99
C GLN A 246 -5.29 -17.13 -3.90
N ALA A 247 -4.95 -16.92 -2.63
CA ALA A 247 -5.91 -17.02 -1.52
C ALA A 247 -7.05 -15.98 -1.65
N LEU A 248 -6.76 -14.81 -2.20
CA LEU A 248 -7.75 -13.77 -2.51
C LEU A 248 -8.57 -14.06 -3.78
N GLY A 249 -8.21 -15.07 -4.58
CA GLY A 249 -8.85 -15.34 -5.87
C GLY A 249 -8.48 -14.32 -6.96
N ILE A 250 -7.36 -13.60 -6.80
CA ILE A 250 -6.89 -12.58 -7.74
C ILE A 250 -5.91 -13.21 -8.73
N HIS A 251 -6.17 -13.03 -10.02
CA HIS A 251 -5.25 -13.37 -11.09
C HIS A 251 -4.28 -12.22 -11.35
N TYR A 252 -3.02 -12.56 -11.64
CA TYR A 252 -1.92 -11.62 -11.85
C TYR A 252 -0.99 -12.13 -12.96
#